data_AF-X1IAU6-F1
#
_entry.id   AF-X1IAU6-F1
#
_cell.length_a   1.000
_cell.length_b   1.000
_cell.length_c   1.000
_cell.angle_alpha   90.00
_cell.angle_beta   90.00
_cell.angle_gamma   90.00
#
_symmetry.space_group_name_H-M   'P 1'
#
loop_
_entity.id
_entity.type
_entity.pdbx_description
1 polymer ?
#
loop_
_entity_poly.entity_id
_entity_poly.type
_entity_poly.pdbx_seq_one_letter_code
_entity_poly.pdbx_strand_id
1 'polypeptide(L)' 'MSTHSTLAKVKNDIHQPYLARIIKVLPQIQDHLLFQIKFEDPKTTSNFNYRPGQFVELSVIGSGEAPISLATPLEQIYT' A
#
# COMPACT_ATOMS: atom_id res chain seq x y z
N MET A 1 30.86 -32.25 -0.82
CA MET A 1 29.73 -31.91 0.06
C MET A 1 29.74 -30.40 0.24
N SER A 2 28.94 -29.69 -0.54
CA SER A 2 28.87 -28.22 -0.49
C SER A 2 27.45 -27.85 -0.10
N THR A 3 27.25 -27.59 1.19
CA THR A 3 25.99 -27.10 1.75
C THR A 3 25.66 -25.75 1.12
N HIS A 4 24.66 -25.73 0.23
CA HIS A 4 24.02 -24.50 -0.21
C HIS A 4 23.33 -23.89 1.01
N SER A 5 23.89 -22.80 1.54
CA SER A 5 23.24 -22.02 2.58
C SER A 5 21.96 -21.42 1.99
N THR A 6 20.81 -21.93 2.42
CA THR A 6 19.50 -21.31 2.21
C THR A 6 19.47 -20.01 3.02
N LEU A 7 20.12 -18.97 2.51
CA LEU A 7 19.91 -17.61 2.98
C LEU A 7 18.55 -17.17 2.44
N ALA A 8 17.53 -17.24 3.30
CA ALA A 8 16.22 -16.67 3.09
C ALA A 8 16.36 -15.18 2.77
N LYS A 9 16.47 -14.86 1.48
CA LYS A 9 16.36 -13.50 0.98
C LYS A 9 14.89 -13.21 0.74
N VAL A 10 14.14 -12.92 1.80
CA VAL A 10 12.83 -12.27 1.65
C VAL A 10 13.11 -10.82 1.25
N LYS A 11 13.38 -10.65 -0.04
CA LYS A 11 13.40 -9.36 -0.72
C LYS A 11 11.95 -8.88 -0.75
N ASN A 12 11.69 -7.61 -0.45
CA ASN A 12 10.39 -6.97 -0.69
C ASN A 12 9.94 -7.30 -2.12
N ASP A 13 9.03 -8.27 -2.24
CA ASP A 13 8.46 -8.66 -3.52
C ASP A 13 7.34 -7.67 -3.83
N ILE A 14 7.48 -6.95 -4.94
CA ILE A 14 6.49 -5.94 -5.35
C ILE A 14 5.14 -6.59 -5.66
N HIS A 15 5.13 -7.89 -5.96
CA HIS A 15 3.94 -8.67 -6.29
C HIS A 15 3.24 -9.24 -5.05
N GLN A 16 3.84 -9.11 -3.87
CA GLN A 16 3.23 -9.56 -2.62
C GLN A 16 2.35 -8.44 -2.05
N PRO A 17 1.01 -8.59 -2.02
CA PRO A 17 0.15 -7.59 -1.39
C PRO A 17 0.34 -7.59 0.12
N TYR A 18 0.20 -6.40 0.72
CA TYR A 18 0.13 -6.21 2.17
C TYR A 18 -1.33 -6.15 2.60
N LEU A 19 -1.68 -6.89 3.65
CA LEU A 19 -3.01 -6.82 4.23
C LEU A 19 -3.28 -5.43 4.80
N ALA A 20 -4.47 -4.91 4.53
CA ALA A 20 -4.92 -3.62 4.99
C ALA A 20 -6.42 -3.65 5.30
N ARG A 21 -6.87 -2.72 6.14
CA ARG A 21 -8.24 -2.62 6.64
C ARG A 21 -8.80 -1.24 6.38
N ILE A 22 -10.07 -1.17 5.95
CA ILE A 22 -10.83 0.08 5.95
C ILE A 22 -11.11 0.46 7.40
N ILE A 23 -10.55 1.59 7.84
CA ILE A 23 -10.75 2.12 9.19
C ILE A 23 -11.84 3.19 9.24
N LYS A 24 -12.19 3.78 8.10
CA LYS A 24 -13.24 4.79 7.99
C LYS A 24 -13.82 4.84 6.57
N VAL A 25 -15.11 5.07 6.49
CA VAL A 25 -15.83 5.41 5.26
C VAL A 25 -16.48 6.76 5.48
N LEU A 26 -16.18 7.73 4.62
CA LEU A 26 -16.63 9.12 4.73
C LEU A 26 -17.38 9.51 3.45
N PRO A 27 -18.67 9.85 3.50
CA PRO A 27 -19.35 10.43 2.34
C PRO A 27 -18.74 11.79 1.98
N GLN A 28 -18.64 12.10 0.68
CA GLN A 28 -18.08 13.37 0.20
C GLN A 28 -19.17 14.19 -0.52
N ILE A 29 -19.45 13.84 -1.77
CA ILE A 29 -20.56 14.37 -2.57
C ILE A 29 -21.43 13.18 -3.01
N GLN A 30 -22.55 13.44 -3.71
CA GLN A 30 -23.46 12.39 -4.17
C GLN A 30 -22.70 11.29 -4.91
N ASP A 31 -22.87 10.03 -4.47
CA ASP A 31 -22.22 8.84 -5.01
C ASP A 31 -20.69 8.77 -4.90
N HIS A 32 -20.07 9.63 -4.07
CA HIS A 32 -18.62 9.61 -3.81
C HIS A 32 -18.30 9.35 -2.33
N LEU A 33 -17.44 8.37 -2.09
CA LEU A 33 -16.95 7.99 -0.76
C LEU A 33 -15.43 8.15 -0.68
N LEU A 34 -14.97 8.65 0.47
CA LEU A 34 -13.58 8.61 0.87
C LEU A 34 -13.37 7.43 1.83
N PHE A 35 -12.49 6.52 1.45
CA PHE A 35 -12.07 5.40 2.27
C PHE A 35 -10.73 5.72 2.92
N GLN A 36 -10.64 5.55 4.24
CA GLN A 36 -9.37 5.53 4.94
C GLN A 36 -8.96 4.09 5.17
N ILE A 37 -7.80 3.71 4.65
CA ILE A 37 -7.25 2.36 4.69
C ILE A 37 -5.95 2.37 5.47
N LYS A 38 -5.74 1.37 6.31
CA LYS A 38 -4.52 1.22 7.11
C LYS A 38 -3.97 -0.19 6.96
N PHE A 39 -2.66 -0.34 6.78
CA PHE A 39 -2.01 -1.64 6.84
C PHE A 39 -2.29 -2.33 8.19
N GLU A 40 -2.50 -3.64 8.17
CA GLU A 40 -2.74 -4.39 9.41
C GLU A 40 -1.48 -4.48 10.28
N ASP A 41 -0.30 -4.63 9.66
CA ASP A 41 0.99 -4.52 10.36
C ASP A 41 1.41 -3.05 10.51
N PRO A 42 1.51 -2.53 11.75
CA PRO A 42 1.97 -1.16 12.00
C PRO A 42 3.38 -0.89 11.45
N LYS A 43 4.24 -1.92 11.38
CA LYS A 43 5.60 -1.78 10.82
C LYS A 43 5.56 -1.45 9.33
N THR A 44 4.58 -1.97 8.59
CA THR A 44 4.41 -1.63 7.18
C THR A 44 4.06 -0.15 7.03
N THR A 45 3.15 0.38 7.87
CA THR A 45 2.82 1.82 7.85
C THR A 45 4.05 2.68 8.14
N SER A 46 4.86 2.35 9.16
CA SER A 46 6.04 3.15 9.51
C SER A 46 7.13 3.16 8.42
N ASN A 47 7.20 2.12 7.61
CA ASN A 47 8.16 1.99 6.52
C ASN A 47 7.59 2.37 5.15
N PHE A 48 6.31 2.72 5.06
CA PHE A 48 5.66 3.05 3.80
C PHE A 48 6.15 4.41 3.29
N ASN A 49 6.74 4.42 2.10
CA ASN A 49 7.20 5.63 1.44
C ASN A 49 7.02 5.49 -0.07
N TYR A 50 6.84 6.61 -0.76
CA TYR A 50 6.62 6.67 -2.19
C TYR A 50 7.17 7.97 -2.77
N ARG A 51 7.36 7.98 -4.09
CA ARG A 51 7.75 9.13 -4.89
C ARG A 51 6.53 9.71 -5.61
N PRO A 52 6.54 11.02 -5.91
CA PRO A 52 5.50 11.62 -6.74
C PRO A 52 5.28 10.87 -8.06
N GLY A 53 4.03 10.71 -8.44
CA GLY A 53 3.62 10.00 -9.67
C GLY A 53 3.48 8.48 -9.53
N GLN A 54 3.71 7.91 -8.35
CA GLN A 54 3.42 6.49 -8.08
C GLN A 54 1.95 6.27 -7.71
N PHE A 55 1.50 5.03 -7.89
CA PHE A 55 0.18 4.55 -7.49
C PHE A 55 0.32 3.26 -6.68
N VAL A 56 -0.73 2.89 -5.95
CA VAL A 56 -0.87 1.56 -5.35
C VAL A 56 -1.87 0.74 -6.16
N GLU A 57 -1.64 -0.56 -6.26
CA GLU A 57 -2.63 -1.50 -6.77
C GLU A 57 -3.44 -2.02 -5.57
N LEU A 58 -4.74 -1.77 -5.59
CA LEU A 58 -5.64 -2.20 -4.53
C LEU A 58 -6.42 -3.43 -4.99
N SER A 59 -6.16 -4.58 -4.36
CA SER A 59 -6.90 -5.82 -4.59
C SER A 59 -7.98 -6.00 -3.53
N VAL A 60 -9.23 -6.20 -3.96
CA VAL A 60 -10.37 -6.48 -3.11
C VAL A 60 -10.95 -7.84 -3.49
N ILE A 61 -10.94 -8.76 -2.53
CA ILE A 61 -11.43 -10.14 -2.72
C ILE A 61 -12.87 -10.11 -3.23
N GLY A 62 -13.12 -10.75 -4.36
CA GLY A 62 -14.44 -10.83 -4.99
C GLY A 62 -14.86 -9.59 -5.79
N SER A 63 -14.07 -8.51 -5.80
CA SER A 63 -14.34 -7.31 -6.60
C SER A 63 -13.31 -7.06 -7.70
N GLY A 64 -12.05 -7.48 -7.50
CA GLY A 64 -10.97 -7.32 -8.47
C GLY A 64 -9.90 -6.35 -7.99
N GLU A 65 -9.18 -5.76 -8.94
CA GLU A 65 -8.01 -4.92 -8.68
C GLU A 65 -8.14 -3.57 -9.40
N ALA A 66 -7.68 -2.50 -8.74
CA ALA A 66 -7.70 -1.17 -9.32
C ALA A 66 -6.44 -0.37 -8.94
N PRO A 67 -5.82 0.35 -9.88
CA PRO A 67 -4.75 1.29 -9.57
C PRO A 67 -5.32 2.57 -8.95
N ILE A 68 -4.75 2.99 -7.82
CA ILE A 68 -5.13 4.20 -7.09
C ILE A 68 -3.89 5.10 -6.97
N SER A 69 -3.93 6.26 -7.61
CA SER A 69 -2.84 7.24 -7.58
C SER A 69 -2.59 7.76 -6.16
N LEU A 70 -1.31 7.85 -5.77
CA LEU A 70 -0.92 8.47 -4.52
C LEU A 70 -0.70 9.96 -4.74
N ALA A 71 -1.42 10.79 -3.98
CA ALA A 71 -1.18 12.23 -3.96
C ALA A 71 0.16 12.53 -3.26
N THR A 72 0.88 13.54 -3.72
CA THR A 72 2.14 13.96 -3.08
C THR A 72 1.86 14.50 -1.67
N PRO A 73 2.54 14.02 -0.61
CA PRO A 73 2.48 14.63 0.71
C PRO A 73 2.99 16.07 0.64
N LEU A 74 2.31 16.99 1.33
CA LEU A 74 2.68 18.41 1.34
C LEU A 74 4.13 18.65 1.82
N GLU A 75 4.62 17.81 2.73
CA GLU A 75 5.99 17.88 3.26
C GLU A 75 7.07 17.62 2.20
N GLN A 76 6.75 16.89 1.12
CA GLN A 76 7.69 16.62 0.03
C GLN A 76 7.73 17.73 -1.04
N ILE A 77 6.86 18.74 -0.95
CA ILE A 77 6.77 19.83 -1.94
C ILE A 77 7.80 20.95 -1.67
N TYR A 78 8.37 21.00 -0.47
CA TYR A 78 9.30 22.06 -0.03
C TYR A 78 10.75 21.57 0.17
N THR A 79 11.10 20.38 -0.33
CA THR A 79 12.47 19.82 -0.35
C THR A 79 13.00 19.80 -1.78
#